data_AF-A0A965DCY3-F1
#
_entry.id   AF-A0A965DCY3-F1
#
_cell.length_a   1.000
_cell.length_b   1.000
_cell.length_c   1.000
_cell.angle_alpha   90.00
_cell.angle_beta   90.00
_cell.angle_gamma   90.00
#
_symmetry.space_group_name_H-M   'P 1'
#
loop_
_entity.id
_entity.type
_entity.pdbx_description
1 polymer ?
#
loop_
_entity_poly.entity_id
_entity_poly.type
_entity_poly.pdbx_seq_one_letter_code
_entity_poly.pdbx_strand_id
1 'polypeptide(L)'
;MNDDLTPLDSINAEHASRPTWRQPLGWPSQRWLGLVALAAVALLAFGLYLQHVVGLEPCPMCIVQRYALMGVGVLALLGWVWRWPRPQLVVWVMLGLVAGFGAFTAARQSWLQWYPPEVVSCGRDFYGMIESFPIGRAIPMIFRGSGDCTQIDWTFLGGSIANWSFLWFIAFILLAIHGVRLQVKKM
;
A
#
# COMPACT_ATOMS: atom_id res chain seq x y z
N MET A 1 43.45 -38.08 22.43
CA MET A 1 42.32 -37.29 22.93
C MET A 1 42.17 -36.12 21.97
N ASN A 2 41.74 -36.44 20.75
CA ASN A 2 41.45 -35.47 19.70
C ASN A 2 39.94 -35.46 19.62
N ASP A 3 39.33 -34.41 20.14
CA ASP A 3 37.92 -34.15 19.93
C ASP A 3 37.76 -33.75 18.46
N ASP A 4 37.38 -34.72 17.62
CA ASP A 4 36.84 -34.45 16.30
C ASP A 4 35.57 -33.62 16.48
N LEU A 5 35.69 -32.29 16.41
CA LEU A 5 34.55 -31.41 16.24
C LEU A 5 33.78 -31.91 15.01
N THR A 6 32.55 -32.36 15.24
CA THR A 6 31.69 -32.76 14.12
C THR A 6 31.46 -31.53 13.22
N PRO A 7 31.35 -31.67 11.90
CA PRO A 7 31.07 -30.54 10.99
C PRO A 7 29.78 -29.77 11.36
N LEU A 8 28.87 -30.40 12.10
CA LEU A 8 27.65 -29.79 12.64
C LEU A 8 27.95 -28.78 13.75
N ASP A 9 28.93 -29.05 14.61
CA ASP A 9 29.29 -28.17 15.72
C ASP A 9 29.99 -26.90 15.24
N SER A 10 30.79 -26.99 14.17
CA SER A 10 31.39 -25.80 13.55
C SER A 10 30.34 -24.89 12.89
N ILE A 11 29.30 -25.46 12.25
CA ILE A 11 28.21 -24.67 11.66
C ILE A 11 27.37 -23.96 12.73
N ASN A 12 27.15 -24.62 13.88
CA ASN A 12 26.43 -24.02 15.01
C ASN A 12 27.22 -22.90 15.67
N ALA A 13 28.54 -23.05 15.82
CA ALA A 13 29.44 -22.02 16.33
C ALA A 13 29.50 -20.78 15.40
N GLU A 14 29.44 -21.00 14.08
CA GLU A 14 29.40 -19.92 13.08
C GLU A 14 28.05 -19.19 13.07
N HIS A 15 26.94 -19.86 13.38
CA HIS A 15 25.64 -19.19 13.57
C HIS A 15 25.58 -18.36 14.86
N ALA A 16 26.23 -18.81 15.93
CA ALA A 16 26.26 -18.11 17.21
C ALA A 16 27.09 -16.82 17.16
N SER A 17 28.12 -16.77 16.33
CA SER A 17 28.99 -15.59 16.14
C SER A 17 28.46 -14.59 15.11
N ARG A 18 27.41 -14.94 14.35
CA ARG A 18 26.80 -14.01 13.40
C ARG A 18 26.17 -12.86 14.17
N PRO A 19 26.60 -11.62 13.92
CA PRO A 19 26.02 -10.48 14.59
C PRO A 19 24.53 -10.40 14.27
N THR A 20 23.73 -9.93 15.22
CA THR A 20 22.26 -9.93 15.18
C THR A 20 21.66 -9.30 13.92
N TRP A 21 22.40 -8.40 13.24
CA TRP A 21 22.00 -7.84 11.94
C TRP A 21 22.05 -8.81 10.74
N ARG A 22 22.67 -10.00 10.87
CA ARG A 22 22.67 -11.08 9.85
C ARG A 22 21.69 -12.22 10.16
N GLN A 23 21.04 -12.23 11.33
CA GLN A 23 20.09 -13.29 11.64
C GLN A 23 18.79 -13.07 10.85
N PRO A 24 18.29 -14.06 10.09
CA PRO A 24 17.05 -13.91 9.34
C PRO A 24 15.91 -13.64 10.31
N LEU A 25 15.15 -12.57 10.05
CA LEU A 25 14.02 -12.25 10.90
C LEU A 25 13.02 -13.41 10.88
N GLY A 26 12.56 -13.79 12.07
CA GLY A 26 11.72 -14.96 12.26
C GLY A 26 10.45 -14.91 11.38
N TRP A 27 9.99 -16.12 11.04
CA TRP A 27 8.80 -16.45 10.25
C TRP A 27 7.51 -15.67 10.56
N PRO A 28 7.21 -15.14 11.77
CA PRO A 28 5.96 -14.44 12.03
C PRO A 28 5.78 -13.15 11.20
N SER A 29 6.84 -12.36 11.02
CA SER A 29 6.78 -11.06 10.33
C SER A 29 6.55 -11.20 8.82
N GLN A 30 7.18 -12.20 8.19
CA GLN A 30 7.02 -12.49 6.76
C GLN A 30 5.61 -13.00 6.42
N ARG A 31 4.94 -13.70 7.35
CA ARG A 31 3.54 -14.12 7.15
C ARG A 31 2.61 -12.93 7.05
N TRP A 32 2.80 -11.91 7.90
CA TRP A 32 2.01 -10.68 7.83
C TRP A 32 2.24 -9.91 6.53
N LEU A 33 3.50 -9.78 6.06
CA LEU A 33 3.79 -9.16 4.77
C LEU A 33 3.17 -9.93 3.59
N GLY A 34 3.20 -11.27 3.64
CA GLY A 34 2.52 -12.11 2.65
C GLY A 34 1.00 -11.90 2.63
N LEU A 35 0.37 -11.79 3.80
CA LEU A 35 -1.06 -11.46 3.90
C LEU A 35 -1.37 -10.07 3.35
N VAL A 36 -0.53 -9.07 3.64
CA VAL A 36 -0.67 -7.72 3.09
C VAL A 36 -0.54 -7.73 1.57
N ALA A 37 0.44 -8.43 1.02
CA ALA A 37 0.62 -8.55 -0.42
C ALA A 37 -0.59 -9.23 -1.08
N LEU A 38 -1.10 -10.32 -0.50
CA LEU A 38 -2.29 -11.02 -1.00
C LEU A 38 -3.54 -10.13 -0.94
N ALA A 39 -3.73 -9.41 0.16
CA ALA A 39 -4.83 -8.45 0.29
C ALA A 39 -4.72 -7.31 -0.73
N ALA A 40 -3.53 -6.76 -0.95
CA ALA A 40 -3.30 -5.72 -1.95
C ALA A 40 -3.62 -6.21 -3.38
N VAL A 41 -3.19 -7.42 -3.74
CA VAL A 41 -3.51 -8.04 -5.04
C VAL A 41 -5.01 -8.27 -5.18
N ALA A 42 -5.68 -8.78 -4.14
CA ALA A 42 -7.13 -8.99 -4.15
C ALA A 42 -7.91 -7.68 -4.34
N LEU A 43 -7.50 -6.60 -3.65
CA LEU A 43 -8.11 -5.27 -3.79
C LEU A 43 -7.88 -4.66 -5.17
N LEU A 44 -6.69 -4.82 -5.75
CA LEU A 44 -6.40 -4.37 -7.11
C LEU A 44 -7.22 -5.15 -8.14
N ALA A 45 -7.33 -6.47 -8.00
CA ALA A 45 -8.16 -7.32 -8.85
C ALA A 45 -9.64 -6.91 -8.76
N PHE A 46 -10.14 -6.65 -7.55
CA PHE A 46 -11.49 -6.14 -7.34
C PHE A 46 -11.71 -4.76 -7.99
N GLY A 47 -10.74 -3.85 -7.91
CA GLY A 47 -10.79 -2.57 -8.59
C GLY A 47 -10.80 -2.70 -10.12
N LEU A 48 -10.02 -3.61 -10.69
CA LEU A 48 -10.01 -3.90 -12.13
C LEU A 48 -11.33 -4.55 -12.58
N TYR A 49 -11.91 -5.42 -11.77
CA TYR A 49 -13.21 -6.03 -12.01
C TYR A 49 -14.31 -4.96 -12.14
N LEU A 50 -14.35 -3.98 -11.23
CA LEU A 50 -15.34 -2.89 -11.30
C LEU A 50 -15.18 -2.03 -12.57
N GLN A 51 -13.95 -1.85 -13.06
CA GLN A 51 -13.71 -1.11 -14.31
C GLN A 51 -14.09 -1.91 -15.55
N HIS A 52 -13.65 -3.16 -15.66
CA HIS A 52 -13.83 -3.93 -16.91
C HIS A 52 -15.21 -4.59 -17.02
N VAL A 53 -15.84 -4.95 -15.90
CA VAL A 53 -17.12 -5.67 -15.91
C VAL A 53 -18.30 -4.74 -15.69
N VAL A 54 -18.18 -3.81 -14.75
CA VAL A 54 -19.28 -2.89 -14.41
C VAL A 54 -19.19 -1.58 -15.23
N GLY A 55 -18.04 -1.30 -15.85
CA GLY A 55 -17.88 -0.16 -16.75
C GLY A 55 -17.83 1.19 -16.05
N LEU A 56 -17.49 1.23 -14.75
CA LEU A 56 -17.39 2.49 -14.01
C LEU A 56 -16.18 3.30 -14.50
N GLU A 57 -16.41 4.57 -14.81
CA GLU A 57 -15.33 5.50 -15.13
C GLU A 57 -14.51 5.83 -13.86
N PRO A 58 -13.18 5.59 -13.85
CA PRO A 58 -12.39 5.83 -12.65
C PRO A 58 -12.19 7.32 -12.39
N CYS A 59 -12.43 7.73 -11.14
CA CYS A 59 -12.15 9.07 -10.68
C CYS A 59 -10.62 9.31 -10.53
N PRO A 60 -10.11 10.54 -10.75
CA PRO A 60 -8.67 10.82 -10.64
C PRO A 60 -8.09 10.53 -9.24
N MET A 61 -8.86 10.76 -8.17
CA MET A 61 -8.47 10.37 -6.80
C MET A 61 -8.38 8.85 -6.63
N CYS A 62 -9.28 8.10 -7.26
CA CYS A 62 -9.34 6.64 -7.23
C CYS A 62 -8.10 6.03 -7.92
N ILE A 63 -7.63 6.67 -8.99
CA ILE A 63 -6.38 6.29 -9.69
C ILE A 63 -5.18 6.46 -8.74
N VAL A 64 -5.10 7.56 -8.00
CA VAL A 64 -4.03 7.79 -7.02
C VAL A 64 -4.06 6.74 -5.90
N GLN A 65 -5.24 6.38 -5.39
CA GLN A 65 -5.39 5.31 -4.40
C GLN A 65 -4.91 3.96 -4.94
N ARG A 66 -5.19 3.62 -6.20
CA ARG A 66 -4.70 2.38 -6.84
C ARG A 66 -3.17 2.37 -6.95
N TYR A 67 -2.55 3.49 -7.32
CA TYR A 67 -1.09 3.58 -7.35
C TYR A 67 -0.48 3.43 -5.94
N ALA A 68 -1.13 4.00 -4.91
CA ALA A 68 -0.70 3.78 -3.53
C ALA A 68 -0.82 2.30 -3.13
N LEU A 69 -1.91 1.61 -3.48
CA LEU A 69 -2.08 0.17 -3.27
C LEU A 69 -1.02 -0.68 -3.99
N MET A 70 -0.71 -0.35 -5.25
CA MET A 70 0.39 -0.99 -5.98
C MET A 70 1.73 -0.79 -5.27
N GLY A 71 2.01 0.43 -4.78
CA GLY A 71 3.20 0.72 -3.99
C GLY A 71 3.29 -0.12 -2.72
N VAL A 72 2.18 -0.24 -1.97
CA VAL A 72 2.09 -1.11 -0.79
C VAL A 72 2.35 -2.57 -1.15
N GLY A 73 1.76 -3.08 -2.23
CA GLY A 73 1.96 -4.44 -2.70
C GLY A 73 3.41 -4.74 -3.09
N VAL A 74 4.06 -3.84 -3.83
CA VAL A 74 5.47 -3.97 -4.21
C VAL A 74 6.39 -3.93 -2.99
N LEU A 75 6.14 -3.01 -2.06
CA LEU A 75 6.89 -2.93 -0.81
C LEU A 75 6.72 -4.20 0.04
N ALA A 76 5.50 -4.74 0.12
CA ALA A 76 5.23 -5.98 0.84
C ALA A 76 5.98 -7.18 0.22
N LEU A 77 6.01 -7.28 -1.11
CA LEU A 77 6.78 -8.32 -1.83
C LEU A 77 8.30 -8.15 -1.62
N LEU A 78 8.82 -6.92 -1.68
CA LEU A 78 10.23 -6.63 -1.39
C LEU A 78 10.60 -7.01 0.04
N GLY A 79 9.74 -6.69 1.02
CA GLY A 79 9.92 -7.10 2.41
C GLY A 79 9.82 -8.61 2.63
N TRP A 80 9.08 -9.31 1.78
CA TRP A 80 9.01 -10.77 1.80
C TRP A 80 10.31 -11.40 1.30
N VAL A 81 10.92 -10.84 0.25
CA VAL A 81 12.22 -11.31 -0.29
C VAL A 81 13.38 -10.94 0.65
N TRP A 82 13.41 -9.72 1.17
CA TRP A 82 14.46 -9.28 2.09
C TRP A 82 14.22 -9.77 3.52
N ARG A 83 15.02 -10.74 3.96
CA ARG A 83 14.96 -11.36 5.29
C ARG A 83 15.77 -10.66 6.39
N TRP A 84 16.39 -9.54 6.07
CA TRP A 84 17.35 -8.86 6.94
C TRP A 84 16.64 -7.78 7.78
N PRO A 85 17.03 -7.58 9.06
CA PRO A 85 16.29 -6.72 9.99
C PRO A 85 16.29 -5.24 9.57
N ARG A 86 17.41 -4.71 9.08
CA ARG A 86 17.52 -3.30 8.63
C ARG A 86 16.64 -2.96 7.42
N PRO A 87 16.72 -3.68 6.29
CA PRO A 87 15.86 -3.37 5.14
C PRO A 87 14.38 -3.63 5.44
N GLN A 88 14.04 -4.59 6.30
CA GLN A 88 12.63 -4.78 6.65
C GLN A 88 12.05 -3.61 7.48
N LEU A 89 12.84 -2.98 8.34
CA LEU A 89 12.40 -1.76 9.05
C LEU A 89 12.07 -0.65 8.04
N VAL A 90 12.95 -0.45 7.05
CA VAL A 90 12.75 0.53 5.98
C VAL A 90 11.48 0.20 5.19
N VAL A 91 11.26 -1.07 4.84
CA VAL A 91 10.06 -1.51 4.13
C VAL A 91 8.80 -1.20 4.93
N TRP A 92 8.76 -1.52 6.22
CA TRP A 92 7.58 -1.25 7.05
C TRP A 92 7.29 0.24 7.21
N VAL A 93 8.33 1.06 7.38
CA VAL A 93 8.18 2.53 7.45
C VAL A 93 7.66 3.07 6.12
N MET A 94 8.26 2.67 4.99
CA MET A 94 7.82 3.09 3.66
C MET A 94 6.40 2.64 3.36
N LEU A 95 6.04 1.40 3.74
CA LEU A 95 4.69 0.87 3.58
C LEU A 95 3.69 1.72 4.36
N GLY A 96 4.01 2.08 5.61
CA GLY A 96 3.19 2.97 6.42
C GLY A 96 3.02 4.37 5.81
N LEU A 97 4.07 4.94 5.22
CA LEU A 97 4.00 6.25 4.55
C LEU A 97 3.12 6.21 3.30
N VAL A 98 3.30 5.20 2.44
CA VAL A 98 2.49 5.05 1.21
C VAL A 98 1.03 4.74 1.57
N ALA A 99 0.78 3.88 2.55
CA ALA A 99 -0.56 3.59 3.03
C ALA A 99 -1.20 4.83 3.68
N GLY A 100 -0.42 5.64 4.40
CA GLY A 100 -0.86 6.92 4.97
C GLY A 100 -1.28 7.92 3.89
N PHE A 101 -0.52 8.02 2.81
CA PHE A 101 -0.89 8.85 1.66
C PHE A 101 -2.20 8.35 1.00
N GLY A 102 -2.34 7.03 0.81
CA GLY A 102 -3.58 6.41 0.35
C GLY A 102 -4.77 6.71 1.27
N ALA A 103 -4.60 6.56 2.59
CA ALA A 103 -5.62 6.87 3.59
C ALA A 103 -6.03 8.36 3.54
N PHE A 104 -5.07 9.28 3.41
CA PHE A 104 -5.35 10.71 3.30
C PHE A 104 -6.21 11.03 2.07
N THR A 105 -5.88 10.46 0.90
CA THR A 105 -6.67 10.66 -0.32
C THR A 105 -8.08 10.06 -0.21
N ALA A 106 -8.22 8.88 0.41
CA ALA A 106 -9.51 8.24 0.65
C ALA A 106 -10.37 9.03 1.66
N ALA A 107 -9.77 9.52 2.75
CA ALA A 107 -10.45 10.36 3.73
C ALA A 107 -10.99 11.64 3.10
N ARG A 108 -10.18 12.28 2.24
CA ARG A 108 -10.61 13.47 1.50
C ARG A 108 -11.79 13.16 0.58
N GLN A 109 -11.76 12.04 -0.13
CA GLN A 109 -12.88 11.62 -0.98
C GLN A 109 -14.15 11.37 -0.17
N SER A 110 -14.06 10.67 0.97
CA SER A 110 -15.20 10.44 1.86
C SER A 110 -15.78 11.76 2.40
N TRP A 111 -14.93 12.72 2.75
CA TRP A 111 -15.37 14.06 3.18
C TRP A 111 -16.16 14.79 2.09
N LEU A 112 -15.70 14.73 0.85
CA LEU A 112 -16.38 15.32 -0.31
C LEU A 112 -17.71 14.64 -0.64
N GLN A 113 -17.84 13.33 -0.37
CA GLN A 113 -19.11 12.62 -0.52
C GLN A 113 -20.14 13.01 0.55
N TRP A 114 -19.69 13.39 1.75
CA TRP A 114 -20.57 13.82 2.83
C TRP A 114 -20.97 15.29 2.71
N TYR A 115 -20.09 16.12 2.14
CA TYR A 115 -20.34 17.54 1.93
C TYR A 115 -20.11 17.91 0.46
N PRO A 116 -21.02 17.51 -0.45
CA PRO A 116 -20.86 17.74 -1.88
C PRO A 116 -21.00 19.24 -2.19
N PRO A 117 -19.94 19.92 -2.64
CA PRO A 117 -20.04 21.30 -3.10
C PRO A 117 -20.65 21.35 -4.50
N GLU A 118 -21.59 22.26 -4.72
CA GLU A 118 -22.38 22.36 -5.96
C GLU A 118 -21.56 22.77 -7.21
N VAL A 119 -20.29 23.18 -7.02
CA VAL A 119 -19.48 23.82 -8.07
C VAL A 119 -18.08 23.24 -8.31
N VAL A 120 -17.59 22.27 -7.52
CA VAL A 120 -16.23 21.70 -7.74
C VAL A 120 -16.27 20.21 -8.03
N SER A 121 -16.18 19.87 -9.32
CA SER A 121 -15.82 18.51 -9.74
C SER A 121 -14.30 18.39 -9.55
N CYS A 122 -13.86 17.56 -8.59
CA CYS A 122 -12.49 17.45 -8.07
C CYS A 122 -11.34 17.29 -9.10
N GLY A 123 -11.64 17.16 -10.39
CA GLY A 123 -10.65 17.19 -11.47
C GLY A 123 -10.90 18.24 -12.56
N ARG A 124 -12.14 18.66 -12.81
CA ARG A 124 -12.49 19.46 -14.00
C ARG A 124 -11.84 20.85 -13.97
N ASP A 125 -11.81 21.51 -12.80
CA ASP A 125 -11.20 22.84 -12.65
C ASP A 125 -9.67 22.83 -12.62
N PHE A 126 -9.04 21.83 -11.99
CA PHE A 126 -7.58 21.72 -11.93
C PHE A 126 -6.96 21.37 -13.29
N TYR A 127 -7.61 20.50 -14.09
CA TYR A 127 -7.14 20.18 -15.44
C TYR A 127 -7.40 21.33 -16.43
N GLY A 128 -8.51 22.06 -16.31
CA GLY A 128 -8.77 23.26 -17.13
C GLY A 128 -7.74 24.37 -16.90
N MET A 129 -7.24 24.53 -15.67
CA MET A 129 -6.18 25.49 -15.36
C MET A 129 -4.78 25.01 -15.83
N ILE A 130 -4.53 23.70 -15.88
CA ILE A 130 -3.28 23.09 -16.39
C ILE A 130 -3.19 23.09 -17.92
N GLU A 131 -4.32 23.06 -18.65
CA GLU A 131 -4.33 23.25 -20.13
C GLU A 131 -3.79 24.61 -20.57
N SER A 132 -3.68 25.59 -19.65
CA SER A 132 -3.07 26.90 -19.91
C SER A 132 -1.53 26.87 -19.91
N PHE A 133 -0.90 25.79 -19.44
CA PHE A 133 0.56 25.63 -19.43
C PHE A 133 1.03 24.60 -20.47
N PRO A 134 1.93 24.97 -21.41
CA PRO A 134 2.28 24.17 -22.59
C PRO A 134 3.07 22.87 -22.30
N ILE A 135 3.40 22.59 -21.03
CA ILE A 135 4.14 21.39 -20.60
C ILE A 135 3.17 20.20 -20.33
N GLY A 136 1.86 20.44 -20.27
CA GLY A 136 0.84 19.48 -19.80
C GLY A 136 0.13 18.62 -20.86
N ARG A 137 0.59 18.55 -22.12
CA ARG A 137 -0.14 17.87 -23.23
C ARG A 137 -0.05 16.34 -23.27
N ALA A 138 0.93 15.72 -22.59
CA ALA A 138 1.15 14.26 -22.63
C ALA A 138 0.49 13.49 -21.45
N ILE A 139 0.22 14.17 -20.34
CA ILE A 139 -0.40 13.59 -19.13
C ILE A 139 -1.94 13.42 -19.23
N PRO A 140 -2.72 14.22 -19.98
CA PRO A 140 -4.17 14.20 -19.85
C PRO A 140 -4.80 12.97 -20.51
N MET A 141 -4.08 12.25 -21.38
CA MET A 141 -4.65 11.07 -22.03
C MET A 141 -4.73 9.84 -21.11
N ILE A 142 -3.83 9.72 -20.13
CA ILE A 142 -3.85 8.65 -19.11
C ILE A 142 -4.70 9.03 -17.88
N PHE A 143 -4.86 10.33 -17.60
CA PHE A 143 -5.59 10.83 -16.43
C PHE A 143 -6.94 11.50 -16.74
N ARG A 144 -7.47 11.33 -17.96
CA ARG A 144 -8.86 11.67 -18.32
C ARG A 144 -9.84 10.66 -17.70
N GLY A 145 -9.92 10.65 -16.38
CA GLY A 145 -11.05 10.08 -15.65
C GLY A 145 -12.17 11.14 -15.61
N SER A 146 -13.19 11.00 -16.46
CA SER A 146 -14.36 11.90 -16.49
C SER A 146 -15.35 11.69 -15.35
N GLY A 147 -15.13 10.68 -14.50
CA GLY A 147 -15.98 10.37 -13.36
C GLY A 147 -16.00 11.47 -12.29
N ASP A 148 -17.20 11.89 -11.90
CA ASP A 148 -17.40 12.86 -10.81
C ASP A 148 -17.06 12.21 -9.47
N CYS A 149 -16.10 12.78 -8.74
CA CYS A 149 -15.62 12.23 -7.46
C CYS A 149 -16.67 12.24 -6.33
N THR A 150 -17.78 12.95 -6.54
CA THR A 150 -18.91 13.12 -5.62
C THR A 150 -20.05 12.13 -5.88
N GLN A 151 -20.11 11.53 -7.07
CA GLN A 151 -21.09 10.51 -7.40
C GLN A 151 -20.73 9.20 -6.66
N ILE A 152 -21.75 8.59 -6.07
CA ILE A 152 -21.62 7.29 -5.40
C ILE A 152 -22.08 6.25 -6.42
N ASP A 153 -21.18 5.86 -7.32
CA ASP A 153 -21.51 4.94 -8.41
C ASP A 153 -21.76 3.51 -7.92
N TRP A 154 -21.31 3.17 -6.71
CA TRP A 154 -21.54 1.85 -6.11
C TRP A 154 -21.41 1.87 -4.58
N THR A 155 -22.40 1.27 -3.90
CA THR A 155 -22.40 1.05 -2.45
C THR A 155 -22.41 -0.43 -2.14
N PHE A 156 -21.50 -0.86 -1.26
CA PHE A 156 -21.49 -2.23 -0.74
C PHE A 156 -21.81 -2.17 0.76
N LEU A 157 -22.92 -2.81 1.17
CA LEU A 157 -23.48 -2.75 2.53
C LEU A 157 -23.71 -1.31 3.05
N GLY A 158 -24.12 -0.38 2.17
CA GLY A 158 -24.39 1.02 2.54
C GLY A 158 -23.14 1.90 2.71
N GLY A 159 -21.93 1.35 2.55
CA GLY A 159 -20.67 2.11 2.49
C GLY A 159 -20.21 2.35 1.05
N SER A 160 -19.67 3.53 0.77
CA SER A 160 -19.05 3.83 -0.52
C SER A 160 -17.71 3.09 -0.69
N ILE A 161 -17.27 2.89 -1.93
CA ILE A 161 -15.95 2.31 -2.27
C ILE A 161 -14.81 3.08 -1.58
N ALA A 162 -14.95 4.40 -1.41
CA ALA A 162 -13.96 5.24 -0.74
C ALA A 162 -13.82 4.87 0.75
N ASN A 163 -14.94 4.64 1.44
CA ASN A 163 -14.93 4.29 2.86
C ASN A 163 -14.30 2.90 3.08
N TRP A 164 -14.63 1.92 2.24
CA TRP A 164 -13.98 0.61 2.28
C TRP A 164 -12.47 0.69 2.02
N SER A 165 -12.04 1.48 1.04
CA SER A 165 -10.62 1.68 0.74
C SER A 165 -9.89 2.32 1.93
N PHE A 166 -10.52 3.30 2.60
CA PHE A 166 -9.99 3.93 3.80
C PHE A 166 -9.76 2.91 4.93
N LEU A 167 -10.73 2.01 5.18
CA LEU A 167 -10.58 0.95 6.18
C LEU A 167 -9.39 0.02 5.89
N TRP A 168 -9.20 -0.37 4.63
CA TRP A 168 -8.06 -1.19 4.21
C TRP A 168 -6.73 -0.46 4.38
N PHE A 169 -6.64 0.82 4.03
CA PHE A 169 -5.43 1.61 4.26
C PHE A 169 -5.11 1.75 5.75
N ILE A 170 -6.12 1.96 6.61
CA ILE A 170 -5.91 1.96 8.07
C ILE A 170 -5.40 0.60 8.54
N ALA A 171 -5.97 -0.51 8.07
CA ALA A 171 -5.51 -1.84 8.42
C ALA A 171 -4.04 -2.05 8.04
N PHE A 172 -3.62 -1.60 6.86
CA PHE A 172 -2.21 -1.65 6.44
C PHE A 172 -1.30 -0.77 7.31
N ILE A 173 -1.74 0.43 7.71
CA ILE A 173 -0.97 1.30 8.63
C ILE A 173 -0.80 0.62 9.99
N LEU A 174 -1.86 0.02 10.55
CA LEU A 174 -1.80 -0.68 11.83
C LEU A 174 -0.86 -1.88 11.77
N LEU A 175 -0.92 -2.65 10.68
CA LEU A 175 0.01 -3.76 10.44
C LEU A 175 1.46 -3.25 10.28
N ALA A 176 1.66 -2.11 9.62
CA ALA A 176 2.96 -1.49 9.51
C ALA A 176 3.55 -1.10 10.86
N ILE A 177 2.76 -0.43 11.69
CA ILE A 177 3.16 -0.05 13.05
C ILE A 177 3.44 -1.29 13.89
N HIS A 178 2.60 -2.32 13.79
CA HIS A 178 2.82 -3.58 14.50
C HIS A 178 4.12 -4.26 14.06
N GLY A 179 4.40 -4.32 12.76
CA GLY A 179 5.63 -4.83 12.19
C GLY A 179 6.88 -4.08 12.68
N VAL A 180 6.84 -2.75 12.69
CA VAL A 180 7.91 -1.90 13.25
C VAL A 180 8.11 -2.17 14.73
N ARG A 181 7.04 -2.20 15.54
CA ARG A 181 7.12 -2.46 16.99
C ARG A 181 7.76 -3.82 17.30
N LEU A 182 7.39 -4.86 16.56
CA LEU A 182 7.98 -6.20 16.72
C LEU A 182 9.48 -6.20 16.39
N GLN A 183 9.93 -5.41 15.43
CA GLN A 183 11.34 -5.30 15.08
C GLN A 183 12.14 -4.48 16.09
N VAL A 184 11.60 -3.35 16.54
CA VAL A 184 12.25 -2.51 17.56
C VAL A 184 12.42 -3.25 18.88
N LYS A 185 11.45 -4.09 19.28
CA LYS A 185 11.58 -4.91 20.50
C LYS A 185 12.62 -6.03 20.38
N LYS A 186 12.96 -6.43 19.15
CA LYS A 186 13.87 -7.55 18.88
C LYS A 186 15.31 -7.11 18.60
N MET A 187 15.52 -5.83 18.28
CA MET A 187 16.85 -5.19 18.20
C MET A 187 17.35 -4.84 19.59
#